data_AF-A0A1Q7FTQ4-F1
#
_entry.id   AF-A0A1Q7FTQ4-F1
#
_cell.length_a   1.000
_cell.length_b   1.000
_cell.length_c   1.000
_cell.angle_alpha   90.00
_cell.angle_beta   90.00
_cell.angle_gamma   90.00
#
_symmetry.space_group_name_H-M   'P 1'
#
loop_
_entity.id
_entity.type
_entity.pdbx_description
1 polymer ?
#
loop_
_entity_poly.entity_id
_entity_poly.type
_entity_poly.pdbx_seq_one_letter_code
_entity_poly.pdbx_strand_id
1 'polypeptide(L)'
;MKVVRVAVTVAGLTLSLLAAQAQQAGKVWRIGIFGTPQSPPQQRLWDAFRHRLRELGYVEGQNIAIEWRSAAGRLERIPDVAAELVRLKVDVIVGGTSATATAAKRLTGTIPIVMMSGDPIADGLVSNLARPGGNVTGLSTLATDVVGKQLELLKEAIPRVSRVAILWNPDNPFHATQVREAEAAARELGVQPQSVEARGPGAFSAMGKHVRRRSSSWRMARCSFNIAP
;
A
#
# COMPACT_ATOMS: atom_id res chain seq x y z
N MET A 1 13.16 -49.05 -59.45
CA MET A 1 12.80 -49.10 -58.01
C MET A 1 13.96 -48.64 -57.12
N LYS A 2 14.29 -47.34 -57.08
CA LYS A 2 15.29 -46.79 -56.12
C LYS A 2 14.94 -45.40 -55.56
N VAL A 3 13.79 -44.82 -55.93
CA VAL A 3 13.47 -43.41 -55.60
C VAL A 3 12.53 -43.26 -54.39
N VAL A 4 11.91 -44.34 -53.93
CA VAL A 4 10.86 -44.28 -52.88
C VAL A 4 11.43 -44.31 -51.45
N ARG A 5 12.71 -44.67 -51.26
CA ARG A 5 13.30 -44.81 -49.91
C ARG A 5 13.90 -43.53 -49.31
N VAL A 6 14.07 -42.47 -50.10
CA VAL A 6 14.65 -41.20 -49.61
C VAL A 6 13.58 -40.23 -49.07
N ALA A 7 12.31 -40.40 -49.47
CA ALA A 7 11.23 -39.52 -49.05
C ALA A 7 10.78 -39.73 -47.59
N VAL A 8 11.04 -40.91 -47.00
CA VAL A 8 10.55 -41.26 -45.65
C VAL A 8 11.48 -40.72 -44.54
N THR A 9 12.77 -40.50 -44.82
CA THR A 9 13.70 -39.98 -43.80
C THR A 9 13.69 -38.46 -43.67
N VAL A 10 13.26 -37.72 -44.70
CA VAL A 10 13.13 -36.24 -44.60
C VAL A 10 11.86 -35.82 -43.85
N ALA A 11 10.78 -36.60 -43.96
CA ALA A 11 9.53 -36.32 -43.24
C ALA A 11 9.62 -36.58 -41.72
N GLY A 12 10.50 -37.49 -41.28
CA GLY A 12 10.71 -37.74 -39.85
C GLY A 12 11.47 -36.63 -39.13
N LEU A 13 12.40 -35.97 -39.81
CA LEU A 13 13.23 -34.89 -39.23
C LEU A 13 12.49 -33.55 -39.11
N THR A 14 11.47 -33.30 -39.94
CA THR A 14 10.65 -32.08 -39.86
C THR A 14 9.58 -32.14 -38.77
N LEU A 15 9.11 -33.34 -38.40
CA LEU A 15 8.15 -33.53 -37.30
C LEU A 15 8.80 -33.39 -35.91
N SER A 16 10.08 -33.73 -35.76
CA SER A 16 10.82 -33.59 -34.49
C SER A 16 11.13 -32.14 -34.11
N LEU A 17 11.19 -31.21 -35.06
CA LEU A 17 11.41 -29.79 -34.77
C LEU A 17 10.13 -29.06 -34.33
N LEU A 18 8.95 -29.47 -34.82
CA LEU A 18 7.68 -28.85 -34.42
C LEU A 18 7.21 -29.27 -33.02
N ALA A 19 7.63 -30.43 -32.52
CA ALA A 19 7.34 -30.86 -31.14
C ALA A 19 8.22 -30.14 -30.10
N ALA A 20 9.40 -29.65 -30.49
CA ALA A 20 10.30 -28.92 -29.60
C ALA A 20 9.85 -27.46 -29.31
N GLN A 21 8.87 -26.95 -30.06
CA GLN A 21 8.25 -25.63 -29.85
C GLN A 21 6.87 -25.70 -29.17
N ALA A 22 6.47 -26.87 -28.66
CA ALA A 22 5.54 -26.91 -27.53
C ALA A 22 6.30 -26.41 -26.28
N GLN A 23 6.59 -25.10 -26.27
CA GLN A 23 7.07 -24.37 -25.11
C GLN A 23 6.16 -24.78 -23.95
N GLN A 24 6.73 -25.45 -22.94
CA GLN A 24 6.06 -25.66 -21.66
C GLN A 24 5.36 -24.34 -21.33
N ALA A 25 4.04 -24.35 -21.18
CA ALA A 25 3.31 -23.17 -20.75
C ALA A 25 4.02 -22.67 -19.50
N GLY A 26 4.72 -21.54 -19.62
CA GLY A 26 5.61 -21.05 -18.57
C GLY A 26 4.83 -20.92 -17.28
N LYS A 27 5.45 -21.25 -16.14
CA LYS A 27 4.79 -21.12 -14.82
C LYS A 27 4.17 -19.73 -14.71
N VAL A 28 2.86 -19.68 -14.45
CA VAL A 28 2.16 -18.43 -14.14
C VAL A 28 2.37 -18.12 -12.67
N TRP A 29 3.13 -17.06 -12.37
CA TRP A 29 3.40 -16.65 -10.99
C TRP A 29 2.19 -15.92 -10.39
N ARG A 30 1.86 -16.23 -9.13
CA ARG A 30 0.72 -15.64 -8.44
C ARG A 30 1.19 -14.57 -7.46
N ILE A 31 0.75 -13.34 -7.67
CA ILE A 31 1.04 -12.19 -6.80
C ILE A 31 -0.20 -11.90 -5.97
N GLY A 32 -0.13 -12.08 -4.66
CA GLY A 32 -1.19 -11.71 -3.73
C GLY A 32 -1.05 -10.26 -3.29
N ILE A 33 -1.93 -9.36 -3.73
CA ILE A 33 -1.90 -7.96 -3.27
C ILE A 33 -2.90 -7.78 -2.15
N PHE A 34 -2.38 -7.50 -0.95
CA PHE A 34 -3.17 -7.12 0.20
C PHE A 34 -3.28 -5.60 0.32
N GLY A 35 -4.25 -5.08 -0.42
CA GLY A 35 -4.56 -3.67 -0.54
C GLY A 35 -5.29 -3.47 -1.86
N THR A 36 -6.42 -2.76 -1.83
CA THR A 36 -7.08 -2.31 -3.07
C THR A 36 -6.95 -0.81 -3.19
N PRO A 37 -6.90 -0.25 -4.40
CA PRO A 37 -6.95 1.20 -4.55
C PRO A 37 -8.24 1.72 -3.90
N GLN A 38 -8.14 2.52 -2.83
CA GLN A 38 -9.30 3.17 -2.19
C GLN A 38 -9.32 4.69 -2.42
N SER A 39 -8.29 5.22 -3.07
CA SER A 39 -8.15 6.65 -3.36
C SER A 39 -7.33 6.87 -4.64
N PRO A 40 -7.43 8.05 -5.30
CA PRO A 40 -6.65 8.33 -6.50
C PRO A 40 -5.13 8.20 -6.34
N PRO A 41 -4.51 8.60 -5.21
CA PRO A 41 -3.08 8.33 -4.98
C PRO A 41 -2.74 6.84 -4.95
N GLN A 42 -3.58 6.01 -4.32
CA GLN A 42 -3.38 4.56 -4.30
C GLN A 42 -3.57 3.93 -5.68
N GLN A 43 -4.50 4.43 -6.50
CA GLN A 43 -4.66 3.99 -7.89
C GLN A 43 -3.37 4.21 -8.67
N ARG A 44 -2.82 5.44 -8.63
CA ARG A 44 -1.56 5.77 -9.30
C ARG A 44 -0.40 4.87 -8.86
N LEU A 45 -0.31 4.56 -7.57
CA LEU A 45 0.71 3.65 -7.04
C LEU A 45 0.59 2.25 -7.67
N TRP A 46 -0.61 1.68 -7.67
CA TRP A 46 -0.85 0.34 -8.22
C TRP A 46 -0.71 0.30 -9.75
N ASP A 47 -1.08 1.37 -10.45
CA ASP A 47 -0.85 1.51 -11.88
C ASP A 47 0.65 1.55 -12.19
N ALA A 48 1.43 2.33 -11.44
CA ALA A 48 2.88 2.37 -11.57
C ALA A 48 3.52 1.00 -11.27
N PHE A 49 3.02 0.29 -10.26
CA PHE A 49 3.46 -1.07 -9.94
C PHE A 49 3.21 -2.04 -11.10
N ARG A 50 1.98 -2.07 -11.64
CA ARG A 50 1.64 -2.91 -12.81
C ARG A 50 2.43 -2.52 -14.06
N HIS A 51 2.64 -1.23 -14.27
CA HIS A 51 3.47 -0.72 -15.36
C HIS A 51 4.90 -1.24 -15.25
N ARG A 52 5.52 -1.13 -14.08
CA ARG A 52 6.89 -1.58 -13.87
C ARG A 52 7.03 -3.10 -14.00
N LEU A 53 6.05 -3.87 -13.53
CA LEU A 53 6.00 -5.32 -13.77
C LEU A 53 6.01 -5.64 -15.26
N ARG A 54 5.22 -4.93 -16.06
CA ARG A 54 5.16 -5.11 -17.51
C ARG A 54 6.50 -4.80 -18.19
N GLU A 55 7.17 -3.71 -17.81
CA GLU A 55 8.50 -3.36 -18.32
C GLU A 55 9.56 -4.43 -18.01
N LEU A 56 9.40 -5.14 -16.90
CA LEU A 56 10.25 -6.26 -16.50
C LEU A 56 9.83 -7.60 -17.14
N GLY A 57 8.83 -7.58 -18.04
CA GLY A 57 8.33 -8.76 -18.74
C GLY A 57 7.28 -9.56 -17.98
N TYR A 58 6.79 -9.09 -16.82
CA TYR A 58 5.70 -9.71 -16.08
C TYR A 58 4.35 -9.11 -16.49
N VAL A 59 3.58 -9.88 -17.27
CA VAL A 59 2.33 -9.47 -17.89
C VAL A 59 1.16 -10.29 -17.33
N GLU A 60 0.20 -9.59 -16.75
CA GLU A 60 -1.01 -10.21 -16.18
C GLU A 60 -1.82 -10.93 -17.25
N GLY A 61 -2.24 -12.15 -16.93
CA GLY A 61 -2.96 -13.04 -17.86
C GLY A 61 -2.04 -13.79 -18.82
N GLN A 62 -0.73 -13.55 -18.79
CA GLN A 62 0.25 -14.29 -19.60
C GLN A 62 1.18 -15.13 -18.72
N ASN A 63 1.98 -14.48 -17.87
CA ASN A 63 2.96 -15.15 -17.01
C ASN A 63 2.85 -14.76 -15.53
N ILE A 64 1.94 -13.84 -15.20
CA ILE A 64 1.52 -13.59 -13.82
C ILE A 64 -0.01 -13.55 -13.69
N ALA A 65 -0.49 -13.86 -12.49
CA ALA A 65 -1.86 -13.62 -12.06
C ALA A 65 -1.83 -12.79 -10.76
N ILE A 66 -2.63 -11.72 -10.70
CA ILE A 66 -2.70 -10.85 -9.52
C ILE A 66 -4.00 -11.10 -8.75
N GLU A 67 -3.84 -11.56 -7.52
CA GLU A 67 -4.92 -11.81 -6.57
C GLU A 67 -5.11 -10.60 -5.66
N TRP A 68 -6.10 -9.77 -5.98
CA TRP A 68 -6.44 -8.61 -5.17
C TRP A 68 -7.29 -9.01 -3.97
N ARG A 69 -6.88 -8.61 -2.77
CA ARG A 69 -7.68 -8.77 -1.55
C ARG A 69 -7.68 -7.51 -0.71
N SER A 70 -8.80 -7.26 -0.03
CA SER A 70 -8.99 -6.06 0.77
C SER A 70 -9.85 -6.33 1.99
N ALA A 71 -9.47 -5.72 3.10
CA ALA A 71 -10.29 -5.67 4.30
C ALA A 71 -11.42 -4.63 4.20
N ALA A 72 -11.49 -3.84 3.12
CA ALA A 72 -12.49 -2.79 2.88
C ALA A 72 -12.61 -1.80 4.07
N GLY A 73 -11.45 -1.35 4.57
CA GLY A 73 -11.36 -0.41 5.69
C GLY A 73 -11.62 -1.00 7.08
N ARG A 74 -11.94 -2.30 7.17
CA ARG A 74 -12.24 -2.99 8.44
C ARG A 74 -11.00 -3.66 9.01
N LEU A 75 -10.39 -3.02 10.00
CA LEU A 75 -9.12 -3.47 10.60
C LEU A 75 -9.22 -4.88 11.19
N GLU A 76 -10.37 -5.23 11.75
CA GLU A 76 -10.67 -6.53 12.32
C GLU A 76 -10.65 -7.68 11.30
N ARG A 77 -10.86 -7.39 10.01
CA ARG A 77 -10.80 -8.39 8.92
C ARG A 77 -9.40 -8.63 8.39
N ILE A 78 -8.41 -7.85 8.81
CA ILE A 78 -7.06 -7.95 8.27
C ILE A 78 -6.47 -9.36 8.43
N PRO A 79 -6.58 -10.03 9.60
CA PRO A 79 -6.07 -11.39 9.77
C PRO A 79 -6.71 -12.41 8.81
N ASP A 80 -8.03 -12.35 8.64
CA ASP A 80 -8.75 -13.30 7.78
C ASP A 80 -8.33 -13.18 6.31
N VAL A 81 -8.18 -11.93 5.84
CA VAL A 81 -7.76 -11.66 4.47
C VAL A 81 -6.30 -12.05 4.23
N ALA A 82 -5.41 -11.86 5.22
CA ALA A 82 -4.05 -12.38 5.13
C ALA A 82 -4.05 -13.93 5.02
N ALA A 83 -4.91 -14.59 5.80
CA ALA A 83 -5.04 -16.04 5.76
C ALA A 83 -5.57 -16.55 4.42
N GLU A 84 -6.48 -15.82 3.77
CA GLU A 84 -6.91 -16.12 2.40
C GLU A 84 -5.74 -16.12 1.41
N LEU A 85 -4.89 -15.10 1.43
CA LEU A 85 -3.73 -15.02 0.53
C LEU A 85 -2.73 -16.16 0.76
N VAL A 86 -2.47 -16.53 2.02
CA VAL A 86 -1.62 -17.68 2.34
C VAL A 86 -2.25 -19.00 1.85
N ARG A 87 -3.56 -19.19 2.05
CA ARG A 87 -4.29 -20.38 1.58
C ARG A 87 -4.30 -20.51 0.05
N LEU A 88 -4.30 -19.40 -0.67
CA LEU A 88 -4.20 -19.38 -2.13
C LEU A 88 -2.83 -19.82 -2.65
N LYS A 89 -1.83 -19.99 -1.76
CA LYS A 89 -0.45 -20.38 -2.10
C LYS A 89 0.13 -19.48 -3.18
N VAL A 90 -0.04 -18.17 -3.00
CA VAL A 90 0.60 -17.17 -3.87
C VAL A 90 2.12 -17.29 -3.76
N ASP A 91 2.82 -16.93 -4.83
CA ASP A 91 4.29 -16.98 -4.87
C ASP A 91 4.92 -15.78 -4.15
N VAL A 92 4.22 -14.65 -4.05
CA VAL A 92 4.63 -13.47 -3.30
C VAL A 92 3.41 -12.72 -2.78
N ILE A 93 3.51 -12.13 -1.59
CA ILE A 93 2.50 -11.25 -1.01
C ILE A 93 3.01 -9.81 -1.04
N VAL A 94 2.23 -8.88 -1.57
CA VAL A 94 2.48 -7.44 -1.47
C VAL A 94 1.56 -6.85 -0.41
N GLY A 95 2.11 -6.44 0.72
CA GLY A 95 1.39 -5.79 1.81
C GLY A 95 1.35 -4.29 1.60
N GLY A 96 0.19 -3.73 1.22
CA GLY A 96 0.04 -2.30 0.94
C GLY A 96 0.14 -1.37 2.16
N THR A 97 0.24 -1.92 3.37
CA THR A 97 0.40 -1.18 4.63
C THR A 97 1.20 -2.01 5.64
N SER A 98 1.71 -1.37 6.72
CA SER A 98 2.33 -2.06 7.84
C SER A 98 1.43 -3.15 8.44
N ALA A 99 0.15 -2.86 8.64
CA ALA A 99 -0.81 -3.78 9.23
C ALA A 99 -1.03 -5.03 8.37
N THR A 100 -1.16 -4.85 7.05
CA THR A 100 -1.36 -5.97 6.12
C THR A 100 -0.10 -6.82 5.98
N ALA A 101 1.09 -6.21 5.94
CA ALA A 101 2.36 -6.93 5.94
C ALA A 101 2.58 -7.72 7.25
N THR A 102 2.24 -7.12 8.39
CA THR A 102 2.39 -7.76 9.71
C THR A 102 1.47 -8.97 9.84
N ALA A 103 0.23 -8.85 9.39
CA ALA A 103 -0.72 -9.96 9.39
C ALA A 103 -0.24 -11.13 8.51
N ALA A 104 0.30 -10.84 7.32
CA ALA A 104 0.89 -11.88 6.46
C ALA A 104 2.11 -12.54 7.13
N LYS A 105 3.04 -11.77 7.69
CA LYS A 105 4.25 -12.27 8.37
C LYS A 105 3.92 -13.24 9.51
N ARG A 106 2.84 -13.00 10.25
CA ARG A 106 2.38 -13.89 11.34
C ARG A 106 1.89 -15.25 10.84
N LEU A 107 1.49 -15.35 9.58
CA LEU A 107 0.88 -16.56 9.01
C LEU A 107 1.83 -17.35 8.11
N THR A 108 2.93 -16.75 7.66
CA THR A 108 3.93 -17.44 6.84
C THR A 108 5.33 -16.87 7.04
N GLY A 109 6.29 -17.78 7.24
CA GLY A 109 7.73 -17.49 7.20
C GLY A 109 8.40 -17.87 5.88
N THR A 110 7.65 -18.37 4.90
CA THR A 110 8.19 -18.95 3.67
C THR A 110 7.78 -18.21 2.41
N ILE A 111 6.54 -17.71 2.33
CA ILE A 111 6.10 -16.90 1.20
C ILE A 111 6.78 -15.53 1.32
N PRO A 112 7.52 -15.06 0.30
CA PRO A 112 8.09 -13.72 0.31
C PRO A 112 7.03 -12.64 0.46
N ILE A 113 7.29 -11.65 1.31
CA ILE A 113 6.41 -10.51 1.58
C ILE A 113 7.15 -9.23 1.17
N VAL A 114 6.54 -8.47 0.26
CA VAL A 114 6.96 -7.11 -0.12
C VAL A 114 6.05 -6.12 0.61
N MET A 115 6.58 -5.44 1.62
CA MET A 115 5.85 -4.50 2.46
C MET A 115 5.91 -3.06 1.94
N MET A 116 4.92 -2.27 2.34
CA MET A 116 5.02 -0.83 2.47
C MET A 116 4.75 -0.46 3.93
N SER A 117 5.72 0.15 4.60
CA SER A 117 5.63 0.54 6.01
C SER A 117 6.25 1.92 6.24
N GLY A 118 5.79 2.65 7.26
CA GLY A 118 6.46 3.88 7.67
C GLY A 118 7.78 3.58 8.39
N ASP A 119 7.72 2.75 9.43
CA ASP A 119 8.87 2.29 10.20
C ASP A 119 8.82 0.77 10.36
N PRO A 120 9.46 0.01 9.45
CA PRO A 120 9.36 -1.43 9.46
C PRO A 120 10.19 -2.10 10.57
N ILE A 121 11.09 -1.37 11.23
CA ILE A 121 11.82 -1.87 12.41
C ILE A 121 10.91 -1.77 13.63
N ALA A 122 10.31 -0.59 13.87
CA ALA A 122 9.37 -0.41 14.97
C ALA A 122 8.12 -1.31 14.85
N ASP A 123 7.64 -1.55 13.63
CA ASP A 123 6.55 -2.48 13.34
C ASP A 123 6.95 -3.96 13.57
N GLY A 124 8.24 -4.25 13.79
CA GLY A 124 8.77 -5.61 13.92
C GLY A 124 8.70 -6.41 12.63
N LEU A 125 8.56 -5.75 11.47
CA LEU A 125 8.52 -6.39 10.16
C LEU A 125 9.90 -6.87 9.75
N VAL A 126 10.94 -6.09 10.02
CA VAL A 126 12.34 -6.40 9.71
C VAL A 126 13.25 -6.07 10.90
N SER A 127 14.40 -6.73 10.99
CA SER A 127 15.39 -6.43 12.03
C SER A 127 16.38 -5.33 11.62
N ASN A 128 16.57 -5.13 10.31
CA ASN A 128 17.50 -4.16 9.74
C ASN A 128 17.05 -3.80 8.31
N LEU A 129 17.14 -2.51 7.94
CA LEU A 129 16.72 -2.05 6.62
C LEU A 129 17.58 -2.57 5.47
N ALA A 130 18.91 -2.63 5.66
CA ALA A 130 19.83 -3.12 4.65
C ALA A 130 19.80 -4.65 4.53
N ARG A 131 19.48 -5.36 5.62
CA ARG A 131 19.42 -6.82 5.68
C ARG A 131 18.24 -7.29 6.54
N PRO A 132 17.05 -7.44 5.97
CA PRO A 132 15.83 -7.71 6.72
C PRO A 132 15.84 -8.96 7.62
N GLY A 133 16.56 -10.01 7.20
CA GLY A 133 16.81 -11.22 7.99
C GLY A 133 15.70 -12.27 7.98
N GLY A 134 14.74 -12.20 7.04
CA GLY A 134 13.64 -13.16 6.92
C GLY A 134 12.96 -13.11 5.55
N ASN A 135 11.70 -13.52 5.47
CA ASN A 135 10.90 -13.50 4.24
C ASN A 135 10.28 -12.13 3.91
N VAL A 136 10.60 -11.08 4.67
CA VAL A 136 10.02 -9.73 4.47
C VAL A 136 11.07 -8.78 3.89
N THR A 137 10.70 -8.02 2.87
CA THR A 137 11.45 -6.91 2.28
C THR A 137 10.48 -5.84 1.81
N GLY A 138 10.92 -4.70 1.29
CA GLY A 138 10.01 -3.75 0.63
C GLY A 138 10.43 -2.29 0.79
N LEU A 139 9.43 -1.42 0.85
CA LEU A 139 9.60 0.04 0.88
C LEU A 139 9.26 0.60 2.27
N SER A 140 10.20 1.36 2.84
CA SER A 140 9.92 2.26 3.96
C SER A 140 9.59 3.65 3.40
N THR A 141 8.50 4.25 3.87
CA THR A 141 8.03 5.57 3.40
C THR A 141 8.47 6.74 4.26
N LEU A 142 9.25 6.51 5.34
CA LEU A 142 9.74 7.53 6.30
C LEU A 142 8.73 8.65 6.60
N ALA A 143 7.45 8.28 6.67
CA ALA A 143 6.37 9.25 6.67
C ALA A 143 6.28 10.05 7.98
N THR A 144 6.90 9.58 9.05
CA THR A 144 6.99 10.26 10.36
C THR A 144 7.89 11.48 10.31
N ASP A 145 8.98 11.42 9.55
CA ASP A 145 10.00 12.49 9.49
C ASP A 145 9.49 13.73 8.74
N VAL A 146 8.47 13.56 7.91
CA VAL A 146 7.92 14.61 7.04
C VAL A 146 6.84 15.44 7.73
N VAL A 147 6.20 14.91 8.78
CA VAL A 147 5.05 15.56 9.44
C VAL A 147 5.44 16.92 10.04
N GLY A 148 6.63 17.03 10.65
CA GLY A 148 7.13 18.31 11.15
C GLY A 148 7.31 19.34 10.03
N LYS A 149 7.85 18.93 8.88
CA LYS A 149 8.02 19.80 7.70
C LYS A 149 6.69 20.26 7.10
N GLN A 150 5.66 19.43 7.14
CA GLN A 150 4.32 19.85 6.71
C GLN A 150 3.76 20.96 7.60
N LEU A 151 4.03 20.92 8.91
CA LEU A 151 3.61 21.98 9.84
C LEU A 151 4.45 23.25 9.68
N GLU A 152 5.76 23.12 9.42
CA GLU A 152 6.61 24.27 9.07
C GLU A 152 6.08 24.98 7.81
N LEU A 153 5.83 24.22 6.74
CA LEU A 153 5.25 24.76 5.50
C LEU A 153 3.87 25.40 5.72
N LEU A 154 3.04 24.82 6.60
CA LEU A 154 1.77 25.43 6.99
C LEU A 154 1.97 26.77 7.70
N LYS A 155 2.98 26.88 8.56
CA LYS A 155 3.32 28.11 9.29
C LYS A 155 3.89 29.17 8.34
N GLU A 156 4.70 28.78 7.36
CA GLU A 156 5.19 29.68 6.31
C GLU A 156 4.04 30.23 5.45
N ALA A 157 3.14 29.34 5.00
CA ALA A 157 2.00 29.72 4.19
C ALA A 157 0.96 30.55 4.95
N ILE A 158 0.78 30.28 6.25
CA ILE A 158 -0.17 30.98 7.13
C ILE A 158 0.55 31.41 8.42
N PRO A 159 1.31 32.52 8.40
CA PRO A 159 2.14 32.95 9.54
C PRO A 159 1.36 33.18 10.84
N ARG A 160 0.07 33.53 10.74
CA ARG A 160 -0.83 33.79 11.88
C ARG A 160 -1.51 32.53 12.43
N VAL A 161 -1.21 31.34 11.90
CA VAL A 161 -1.77 30.10 12.44
C VAL A 161 -1.29 29.92 13.89
N SER A 162 -2.25 29.72 14.78
CA SER A 162 -2.05 29.57 16.23
C SER A 162 -2.61 28.27 16.77
N ARG A 163 -3.48 27.60 16.01
CA ARG A 163 -4.12 26.32 16.36
C ARG A 163 -4.19 25.43 15.13
N VAL A 164 -3.93 24.14 15.30
CA VAL A 164 -4.07 23.13 14.23
C VAL A 164 -4.85 21.94 14.78
N ALA A 165 -5.84 21.47 14.03
CA ALA A 165 -6.56 20.24 14.36
C ALA A 165 -5.93 19.06 13.62
N ILE A 166 -5.60 18.00 14.35
CA ILE A 166 -5.01 16.78 13.82
C ILE A 166 -6.06 15.68 13.94
N LEU A 167 -6.64 15.30 12.80
CA LEU A 167 -7.64 14.24 12.74
C LEU A 167 -6.95 12.89 12.55
N TRP A 168 -7.24 11.92 13.42
CA TRP A 168 -6.55 10.63 13.38
C TRP A 168 -7.43 9.47 13.80
N ASN A 169 -7.11 8.27 13.33
CA ASN A 169 -7.82 7.06 13.73
C ASN A 169 -7.05 6.36 14.86
N PRO A 170 -7.60 6.28 16.08
CA PRO A 170 -6.94 5.62 17.22
C PRO A 170 -6.74 4.12 17.03
N ASP A 171 -7.52 3.47 16.16
CA ASP A 171 -7.37 2.04 15.88
C ASP A 171 -6.20 1.74 14.93
N ASN A 172 -5.56 2.78 14.36
CA ASN A 172 -4.39 2.63 13.50
C ASN A 172 -3.11 3.03 14.27
N PRO A 173 -2.27 2.07 14.70
CA PRO A 173 -1.03 2.35 15.43
C PRO A 173 -0.10 3.32 14.70
N PHE A 174 -0.11 3.28 13.35
CA PHE A 174 0.68 4.19 12.54
C PHE A 174 0.25 5.66 12.71
N HIS A 175 -1.06 5.91 12.82
CA HIS A 175 -1.57 7.26 13.07
C HIS A 175 -1.18 7.76 14.46
N ALA A 176 -1.14 6.87 15.47
CA ALA A 176 -0.73 7.26 16.81
C ALA A 176 0.70 7.81 16.84
N THR A 177 1.62 7.20 16.08
CA THR A 177 2.99 7.71 15.95
C THR A 177 3.02 9.06 15.22
N GLN A 178 2.32 9.18 14.08
CA GLN A 178 2.26 10.44 13.34
C GLN A 178 1.68 11.60 14.16
N VAL A 179 0.67 11.35 14.98
CA VAL A 179 0.05 12.38 15.82
C VAL A 179 1.03 12.85 16.89
N ARG A 180 1.79 11.95 17.52
CA ARG A 180 2.81 12.34 18.50
C ARG A 180 3.86 13.27 17.88
N GLU A 181 4.37 12.92 16.71
CA GLU A 181 5.34 13.74 15.97
C GLU A 181 4.73 15.09 15.54
N ALA A 182 3.49 15.08 15.04
CA ALA A 182 2.77 16.30 14.68
C ALA A 182 2.59 17.24 15.88
N GLU A 183 2.21 16.70 17.04
CA GLU A 183 2.02 17.51 18.24
C GLU A 183 3.34 18.09 18.77
N ALA A 184 4.43 17.32 18.70
CA ALA A 184 5.77 17.79 19.07
C ALA A 184 6.19 18.97 18.17
N ALA A 185 6.14 18.78 16.85
CA ALA A 185 6.49 19.83 15.89
C ALA A 185 5.58 21.07 16.00
N ALA A 186 4.26 20.88 16.23
CA ALA A 186 3.34 22.00 16.44
C ALA A 186 3.76 22.84 17.65
N ARG A 187 4.12 22.20 18.77
CA ARG A 187 4.59 22.87 19.99
C ARG A 187 5.87 23.68 19.75
N GLU A 188 6.83 23.12 19.01
CA GLU A 188 8.07 23.82 18.64
C GLU A 188 7.81 25.07 17.77
N LEU A 189 6.79 25.02 16.92
CA LEU A 189 6.38 26.14 16.05
C LEU A 189 5.45 27.16 16.73
N GLY A 190 5.17 27.00 18.02
CA GLY A 190 4.24 27.86 18.77
C GLY A 190 2.79 27.75 18.31
N VAL A 191 2.42 26.62 17.69
CA VAL A 191 1.06 26.30 17.25
C VAL A 191 0.45 25.32 18.24
N GLN A 192 -0.75 25.61 18.74
CA GLN A 192 -1.44 24.71 19.67
C GLN A 192 -2.09 23.53 18.90
N PRO A 193 -1.63 22.29 19.08
CA PRO A 193 -2.26 21.13 18.45
C PRO A 193 -3.57 20.75 19.16
N GLN A 194 -4.53 20.28 18.38
CA GLN A 194 -5.79 19.70 18.86
C GLN A 194 -6.02 18.36 18.17
N SER A 195 -5.65 17.29 18.87
CA SER A 195 -5.85 15.92 18.39
C SER A 195 -7.31 15.51 18.53
N VAL A 196 -7.90 15.07 17.43
CA VAL A 196 -9.30 14.65 17.35
C VAL A 196 -9.36 13.23 16.82
N GLU A 197 -9.88 12.33 17.64
CA GLU A 197 -10.11 10.94 17.23
C GLU A 197 -11.27 10.86 16.23
N ALA A 198 -11.03 10.13 15.16
CA ALA A 198 -11.95 9.90 14.06
C ALA A 198 -12.00 8.42 13.70
N ARG A 199 -13.07 7.77 14.14
CA ARG A 199 -13.38 6.38 13.79
C ARG A 199 -14.33 6.39 12.60
N GLY A 200 -13.76 6.23 11.40
CA GLY A 200 -14.50 6.06 10.16
C GLY A 200 -14.96 7.37 9.45
N PRO A 201 -15.61 7.24 8.28
CA PRO A 201 -15.87 8.36 7.37
C PRO A 201 -16.83 9.42 7.91
N GLY A 202 -17.70 9.07 8.87
CA GLY A 202 -18.64 10.01 9.49
C GLY A 202 -17.99 11.04 10.41
N ALA A 203 -16.77 10.78 10.87
CA ALA A 203 -16.06 11.62 11.85
C ALA A 203 -15.69 13.01 11.33
N PHE A 204 -15.55 13.18 10.01
CA PHE A 204 -15.29 14.49 9.39
C PHE A 204 -16.41 15.51 9.69
N SER A 205 -17.66 15.04 9.73
CA SER A 205 -18.82 15.90 10.06
C SER A 205 -18.89 16.27 11.54
N ALA A 206 -18.38 15.41 12.43
CA ALA A 206 -18.30 15.65 13.86
C ALA A 206 -17.22 16.69 14.20
N MET A 207 -16.11 16.73 13.45
CA MET A 207 -15.04 17.71 13.63
C MET A 207 -15.53 19.16 13.45
N GLY A 208 -16.35 19.42 12.42
CA GLY A 208 -16.95 20.74 12.18
C GLY A 208 -17.88 21.22 13.31
N LYS A 209 -18.38 20.30 14.16
CA LYS A 209 -19.16 20.60 15.37
C LYS A 209 -18.25 20.72 16.60
N HIS A 210 -17.22 19.89 16.72
CA HIS A 210 -16.28 19.90 17.85
C HIS A 210 -15.40 21.15 17.88
N VAL A 211 -14.88 21.57 16.71
CA VAL A 211 -14.12 22.83 16.54
C VAL A 211 -15.00 24.06 16.81
N ARG A 212 -16.30 23.96 16.52
CA ARG A 212 -17.28 25.05 16.66
C ARG A 212 -17.81 25.21 18.09
N ARG A 213 -17.92 24.13 18.86
CA ARG A 213 -18.49 24.14 20.23
C ARG A 213 -17.53 24.66 21.30
N ARG A 214 -16.22 24.67 21.04
CA ARG A 214 -15.17 25.18 21.95
C ARG A 214 -14.67 26.60 21.60
N SER A 215 -15.37 27.28 20.70
CA SER A 215 -14.87 28.47 20.02
C SER A 215 -15.87 29.62 20.06
N SER A 216 -15.89 30.40 21.14
CA SER A 216 -16.65 31.67 21.22
C SER A 216 -16.04 32.82 20.41
N SER A 217 -14.94 32.60 19.65
CA SER A 217 -14.24 33.67 18.90
C SER A 217 -13.99 33.41 17.42
N TRP A 218 -14.59 32.39 16.80
CA TRP A 218 -14.45 32.17 15.36
C TRP A 218 -15.50 32.97 14.60
N ARG A 219 -15.15 34.17 14.13
CA ARG A 219 -15.83 34.74 12.95
C ARG A 219 -15.41 33.89 11.76
N MET A 220 -16.32 33.05 11.27
CA MET A 220 -16.15 32.39 9.97
C MET A 220 -15.92 33.48 8.93
N ALA A 221 -14.73 33.51 8.32
CA ALA A 221 -14.65 33.97 6.95
C ALA A 221 -15.45 32.94 6.13
N ARG A 222 -16.70 33.30 5.81
CA ARG A 222 -17.47 32.63 4.76
C ARG A 222 -16.68 32.80 3.45
N CYS A 223 -15.81 31.85 3.12
CA CYS A 223 -15.49 31.62 1.72
C CYS A 223 -16.67 30.85 1.15
N SER A 224 -17.57 31.59 0.50
CA SER A 224 -18.58 31.04 -0.38
C SER A 224 -17.86 30.28 -1.50
N PHE A 225 -17.71 28.96 -1.37
CA PHE A 225 -17.43 28.11 -2.52
C PHE A 225 -18.75 27.98 -3.26
N ASN A 226 -18.90 28.83 -4.28
CA ASN A 226 -20.04 28.84 -5.18
C ASN A 226 -19.95 27.58 -6.04
N ILE A 227 -20.71 26.55 -5.69
CA ILE A 227 -20.99 25.43 -6.59
C ILE A 227 -22.36 25.75 -7.19
N ALA A 228 -22.32 26.23 -8.43
CA ALA A 228 -23.48 26.29 -9.33
C ALA A 228 -23.50 24.99 -10.19
N PRO A 229 -24.66 24.65 -10.77
CA PRO A 229 -25.27 23.31 -10.73
C PRO A 229 -24.58 22.23 -11.55
#